data_AF-A0AAE9LTG2-F1
#
_entry.id   AF-A0AAE9LTG2-F1
#
_cell.length_a   1.000
_cell.length_b   1.000
_cell.length_c   1.000
_cell.angle_alpha   90.00
_cell.angle_beta   90.00
_cell.angle_gamma   90.00
#
_symmetry.space_group_name_H-M   'P 1'
#
loop_
_entity.id
_entity.type
_entity.pdbx_description
1 polymer ?
#
loop_
_entity_poly.entity_id
_entity_poly.type
_entity_poly.pdbx_seq_one_letter_code
_entity_poly.pdbx_strand_id
1 'polypeptide(L)'
;MYKSIETILVDIPTIRPHQLSVTTMRIQTLVLVKITTTDGFVGWGEATTIGGLNYGEESPESVKANIDTYFAPLLASVKALNVAQTLKLIRKNINGNRFAKCAIQTALLDIQAKRLGLPISELLGGRLRESLPVLWTLASGDTEKDIAEAKTMIELKRHNTFKLKIGARPLQQDVDHVIAIKKALGADISVRVDVNRAWSELECIRGIQQLQDGGIDLIEQPCAIQNTDALARLTQRFDVAIMADEALTGPDSAYRIAKSHGADVFAVKIEQSGGLLEACEVAKIANLAGIDLYGGTMLEGPIGSIASAHAFSTFESLAFGTELFGPLLLTEEILKTPLRYENFELHLPTSAGLGIEIDEDKIELLRRKDKEAVNVISRTHGCAYSA
;
A
#
# COMPACT_ATOMS: atom_id res chain seq x y z
N MET A 1 28.83 10.06 -4.90
CA MET A 1 28.89 9.39 -3.57
C MET A 1 27.79 9.98 -2.70
N TYR A 2 27.29 9.28 -1.67
CA TYR A 2 26.19 9.78 -0.82
C TYR A 2 26.73 10.80 0.19
N LYS A 3 26.20 12.03 0.15
CA LYS A 3 26.62 13.18 0.98
C LYS A 3 25.80 13.27 2.27
N SER A 4 24.49 13.12 2.18
CA SER A 4 23.59 13.05 3.34
C SER A 4 22.49 12.02 3.10
N ILE A 5 22.04 11.40 4.18
CA ILE A 5 20.86 10.55 4.25
C ILE A 5 20.06 11.09 5.43
N GLU A 6 18.90 11.66 5.15
CA GLU A 6 18.04 12.31 6.14
C GLU A 6 16.70 11.59 6.20
N THR A 7 16.23 11.33 7.43
CA THR A 7 14.92 10.73 7.68
C THR A 7 14.02 11.70 8.44
N ILE A 8 12.83 11.92 7.90
CA ILE A 8 11.89 12.93 8.39
C ILE A 8 10.56 12.23 8.68
N LEU A 9 10.15 12.24 9.95
CA LEU A 9 8.80 11.81 10.32
C LEU A 9 7.85 12.97 10.07
N VAL A 10 6.79 12.74 9.30
CA VAL A 10 5.78 13.73 8.95
C VAL A 10 4.42 13.19 9.38
N ASP A 11 3.74 13.89 10.29
CA ASP A 11 2.42 13.52 10.80
C ASP A 11 1.33 14.33 10.07
N ILE A 12 0.48 13.67 9.30
CA ILE A 12 -0.57 14.33 8.52
C ILE A 12 -1.95 13.79 8.94
N PRO A 13 -2.90 14.65 9.36
CA PRO A 13 -4.26 14.21 9.64
C PRO A 13 -4.95 13.59 8.41
N THR A 14 -5.87 12.67 8.64
CA THR A 14 -6.73 12.12 7.58
C THR A 14 -8.03 12.92 7.48
N ILE A 15 -8.60 13.03 6.27
CA ILE A 15 -9.85 13.80 6.02
C ILE A 15 -11.05 13.27 6.81
N ARG A 16 -11.01 11.99 7.20
CA ARG A 16 -11.95 11.32 8.09
C ARG A 16 -11.25 10.20 8.86
N PRO A 17 -11.81 9.72 9.99
CA PRO A 17 -11.35 8.47 10.59
C PRO A 17 -11.41 7.34 9.55
N HIS A 18 -10.30 6.62 9.38
CA HIS A 18 -10.22 5.48 8.47
C HIS A 18 -10.26 4.20 9.30
N GLN A 19 -11.44 3.58 9.38
CA GLN A 19 -11.68 2.40 10.22
C GLN A 19 -11.27 1.11 9.48
N LEU A 20 -10.29 0.43 10.04
CA LEU A 20 -9.83 -0.90 9.62
C LEU A 20 -10.19 -1.91 10.72
N SER A 21 -10.14 -3.21 10.43
CA SER A 21 -10.35 -4.23 11.47
C SER A 21 -9.28 -4.15 12.57
N VAL A 22 -8.05 -3.80 12.21
CA VAL A 22 -6.89 -3.79 13.13
C VAL A 22 -6.68 -2.46 13.87
N THR A 23 -7.25 -1.35 13.39
CA THR A 23 -7.07 0.00 13.98
C THR A 23 -8.04 1.02 13.37
N THR A 24 -8.13 2.21 13.96
CA THR A 24 -8.77 3.37 13.32
C THR A 24 -7.78 4.52 13.19
N MET A 25 -7.41 4.85 11.95
CA MET A 25 -6.45 5.91 11.67
C MET A 25 -7.12 7.29 11.69
N ARG A 26 -6.44 8.27 12.31
CA ARG A 26 -6.80 9.71 12.26
C ARG A 26 -5.64 10.58 11.77
N ILE A 27 -4.43 10.01 11.81
CA ILE A 27 -3.19 10.60 11.38
C ILE A 27 -2.48 9.49 10.62
N GLN A 28 -1.92 9.83 9.47
CA GLN A 28 -0.92 9.03 8.79
C GLN A 28 0.47 9.60 9.11
N THR A 29 1.41 8.72 9.42
CA THR A 29 2.81 9.10 9.64
C THR A 29 3.65 8.58 8.49
N LEU A 30 4.24 9.50 7.74
CA LEU A 30 5.16 9.21 6.66
C LEU A 30 6.59 9.24 7.19
N VAL A 31 7.45 8.31 6.77
CA VAL A 31 8.90 8.41 6.93
C VAL A 31 9.51 8.80 5.60
N LEU A 32 9.78 10.09 5.43
CA LEU A 32 10.42 10.60 4.21
C LEU A 32 11.93 10.40 4.31
N VAL A 33 12.51 9.87 3.24
CA VAL A 33 13.96 9.63 3.11
C VAL A 33 14.51 10.53 2.02
N LYS A 34 15.40 11.44 2.39
CA LYS A 34 16.10 12.34 1.46
C LYS A 34 17.56 11.91 1.37
N ILE A 35 18.00 11.52 0.18
CA ILE A 35 19.41 11.20 -0.09
C ILE A 35 20.00 12.28 -0.99
N THR A 36 21.02 12.98 -0.50
CA THR A 36 21.77 13.94 -1.31
C THR A 36 23.09 13.32 -1.74
N THR A 37 23.47 13.50 -3.00
CA THR A 37 24.75 13.02 -3.54
C THR A 37 25.77 14.14 -3.70
N THR A 38 27.05 13.79 -3.75
CA THR A 38 28.17 14.74 -3.88
C THR A 38 28.15 15.53 -5.20
N ASP A 39 27.53 14.97 -6.24
CA ASP A 39 27.30 15.58 -7.55
C ASP A 39 25.97 16.36 -7.63
N GLY A 40 25.31 16.59 -6.49
CA GLY A 40 24.18 17.53 -6.38
C GLY A 40 22.79 16.93 -6.63
N PHE A 41 22.68 15.67 -7.02
CA PHE A 41 21.37 15.01 -7.15
C PHE A 41 20.77 14.71 -5.78
N VAL A 42 19.46 14.94 -5.66
CA VAL A 42 18.64 14.61 -4.49
C VAL A 42 17.58 13.59 -4.90
N GLY A 43 17.54 12.49 -4.15
CA GLY A 43 16.54 11.43 -4.27
C GLY A 43 15.59 11.43 -3.10
N TRP A 44 14.31 11.19 -3.37
CA TRP A 44 13.29 11.04 -2.34
C TRP A 44 12.72 9.62 -2.34
N GLY A 45 12.45 9.13 -1.14
CA GLY A 45 11.72 7.91 -0.90
C GLY A 45 10.80 8.08 0.29
N GLU A 46 9.88 7.14 0.44
CA GLU A 46 8.91 7.12 1.50
C GLU A 46 8.84 5.70 2.05
N ALA A 47 8.75 5.59 3.38
CA ALA A 47 8.34 4.38 4.08
C ALA A 47 7.10 4.73 4.91
N THR A 48 5.99 4.05 4.63
CA THR A 48 4.72 4.30 5.32
C THR A 48 4.06 2.99 5.75
N THR A 49 3.48 2.98 6.95
CA THR A 49 2.77 1.84 7.53
C THR A 49 1.40 2.27 8.06
N ILE A 50 0.58 1.30 8.46
CA ILE A 50 -0.79 1.53 8.94
C ILE A 50 -0.83 1.29 10.45
N GLY A 51 -1.15 2.35 11.21
CA GLY A 51 -1.40 2.23 12.65
C GLY A 51 -0.17 1.82 13.48
N GLY A 52 1.03 2.23 13.08
CA GLY A 52 2.27 1.85 13.77
C GLY A 52 2.60 0.38 13.56
N LEU A 53 2.50 -0.43 14.62
CA LEU A 53 2.79 -1.87 14.61
C LEU A 53 1.55 -2.76 14.43
N ASN A 54 0.36 -2.18 14.24
CA ASN A 54 -0.88 -2.95 14.15
C ASN A 54 -1.01 -3.72 12.83
N TYR A 55 -0.41 -3.23 11.75
CA TYR A 55 -0.51 -3.87 10.44
C TYR A 55 0.69 -4.78 10.12
N GLY A 56 1.89 -4.28 10.39
CA GLY A 56 3.16 -4.96 10.10
C GLY A 56 4.22 -4.73 11.18
N GLU A 57 5.38 -5.33 10.98
CA GLU A 57 6.46 -5.41 11.98
C GLU A 57 7.30 -4.12 12.09
N GLU A 58 7.05 -3.14 11.21
CA GLU A 58 7.77 -1.86 11.13
C GLU A 58 6.84 -0.70 11.46
N SER A 59 7.18 0.08 12.48
CA SER A 59 6.59 1.39 12.79
C SER A 59 7.41 2.53 12.18
N PRO A 60 6.84 3.74 12.02
CA PRO A 60 7.60 4.90 11.54
C PRO A 60 8.86 5.19 12.37
N GLU A 61 8.77 5.04 13.69
CA GLU A 61 9.89 5.22 14.62
C GLU A 61 10.97 4.17 14.40
N SER A 62 10.58 2.90 14.25
CA SER A 62 11.52 1.81 14.00
C SER A 62 12.23 1.97 12.64
N VAL A 63 11.50 2.39 11.60
CA VAL A 63 12.06 2.67 10.28
C VAL A 63 13.09 3.78 10.36
N LYS A 64 12.73 4.92 10.98
CA LYS A 64 13.67 6.04 11.19
C LYS A 64 14.90 5.58 11.96
N ALA A 65 14.72 4.94 13.11
CA ALA A 65 15.82 4.47 13.96
C ALA A 65 16.75 3.52 13.20
N ASN A 66 16.19 2.58 12.43
CA ASN A 66 16.97 1.61 11.69
C ASN A 66 17.71 2.26 10.52
N ILE A 67 17.08 3.18 9.77
CA ILE A 67 17.75 3.92 8.70
C ILE A 67 18.90 4.75 9.27
N ASP A 68 18.66 5.55 10.30
CA ASP A 68 19.65 6.45 10.87
C ASP A 68 20.84 5.69 11.48
N THR A 69 20.57 4.54 12.11
CA THR A 69 21.58 3.78 12.86
C THR A 69 22.35 2.79 11.98
N TYR A 70 21.72 2.19 10.97
CA TYR A 70 22.31 1.10 10.20
C TYR A 70 22.45 1.41 8.71
N PHE A 71 21.44 2.00 8.07
CA PHE A 71 21.49 2.26 6.63
C PHE A 71 22.37 3.47 6.31
N ALA A 72 22.21 4.58 7.02
CA ALA A 72 22.95 5.81 6.75
C ALA A 72 24.47 5.63 6.94
N PRO A 73 24.97 5.01 8.02
CA PRO A 73 26.41 4.73 8.16
C PRO A 73 26.93 3.76 7.10
N LEU A 74 26.13 2.73 6.73
CA LEU A 74 26.49 1.81 5.66
C LEU A 74 26.64 2.56 4.34
N LEU A 75 25.65 3.37 3.95
CA LEU A 75 25.69 4.19 2.73
C LEU A 75 26.85 5.19 2.73
N ALA A 76 27.12 5.85 3.86
CA ALA A 76 28.24 6.78 3.99
C ALA A 76 29.61 6.09 3.84
N SER A 77 29.72 4.81 4.20
CA SER A 77 30.96 4.02 4.05
C SER A 77 31.25 3.61 2.60
N VAL A 78 30.25 3.65 1.72
CA VAL A 78 30.36 3.18 0.35
C VAL A 78 31.10 4.17 -0.54
N LYS A 79 32.15 3.69 -1.22
CA LYS A 79 32.85 4.45 -2.27
C LYS A 79 32.54 3.86 -3.65
N ALA A 80 31.99 4.70 -4.54
CA ALA A 80 31.86 4.42 -5.97
C ALA A 80 31.08 3.14 -6.36
N LEU A 81 30.03 2.78 -5.62
CA LEU A 81 29.09 1.74 -6.06
C LEU A 81 27.94 2.33 -6.87
N ASN A 82 27.48 1.57 -7.87
CA ASN A 82 26.21 1.84 -8.54
C ASN A 82 25.01 1.40 -7.67
N VAL A 83 23.79 1.77 -8.06
CA VAL A 83 22.57 1.46 -7.29
C VAL A 83 22.43 -0.04 -7.03
N ALA A 84 22.59 -0.90 -8.04
CA ALA A 84 22.45 -2.34 -7.88
C ALA A 84 23.47 -2.93 -6.87
N GLN A 85 24.71 -2.46 -6.91
CA GLN A 85 25.76 -2.85 -5.96
C GLN A 85 25.45 -2.35 -4.54
N THR A 86 24.95 -1.13 -4.40
CA THR A 86 24.51 -0.57 -3.11
C THR A 86 23.36 -1.39 -2.52
N LEU A 87 22.33 -1.71 -3.31
CA LEU A 87 21.19 -2.52 -2.84
C LEU A 87 21.62 -3.95 -2.46
N LYS A 88 22.54 -4.56 -3.22
CA LYS A 88 23.15 -5.85 -2.85
C LYS A 88 23.88 -5.77 -1.51
N LEU A 89 24.63 -4.68 -1.26
CA LEU A 89 25.31 -4.46 0.01
C LEU A 89 24.32 -4.30 1.17
N ILE A 90 23.24 -3.53 0.97
CA ILE A 90 22.16 -3.38 1.97
C ILE A 90 21.57 -4.75 2.31
N ARG A 91 21.15 -5.54 1.31
CA ARG A 91 20.57 -6.87 1.53
C ARG A 91 21.52 -7.82 2.26
N LYS A 92 22.83 -7.71 2.02
CA LYS A 92 23.84 -8.53 2.72
C LYS A 92 23.97 -8.19 4.21
N ASN A 93 23.84 -6.92 4.58
CA ASN A 93 24.14 -6.45 5.94
C ASN A 93 22.90 -6.18 6.80
N ILE A 94 21.72 -6.06 6.20
CA ILE A 94 20.49 -5.68 6.90
C ILE A 94 19.40 -6.71 6.62
N ASN A 95 19.00 -7.45 7.66
CA ASN A 95 17.90 -8.42 7.63
C ASN A 95 16.55 -7.70 7.87
N GLY A 96 15.45 -8.24 7.31
CA GLY A 96 14.11 -7.67 7.46
C GLY A 96 14.02 -6.26 6.87
N ASN A 97 13.31 -5.36 7.56
CA ASN A 97 13.28 -3.93 7.26
C ASN A 97 12.83 -3.62 5.82
N ARG A 98 11.73 -4.26 5.37
CA ARG A 98 11.24 -4.16 3.99
C ARG A 98 10.81 -2.72 3.68
N PHE A 99 10.17 -2.05 4.62
CA PHE A 99 9.67 -0.68 4.43
C PHE A 99 10.86 0.29 4.37
N ALA A 100 11.81 0.18 5.31
CA ALA A 100 13.03 0.98 5.25
C ALA A 100 13.85 0.74 3.97
N LYS A 101 13.95 -0.51 3.50
CA LYS A 101 14.61 -0.86 2.23
C LYS A 101 13.88 -0.27 1.04
N CYS A 102 12.55 -0.29 1.04
CA CYS A 102 11.72 0.30 0.01
C CYS A 102 12.03 1.80 -0.12
N ALA A 103 11.95 2.57 0.96
CA ALA A 103 12.24 4.01 0.95
C ALA A 103 13.66 4.33 0.43
N ILE A 104 14.67 3.60 0.91
CA ILE A 104 16.05 3.78 0.44
C ILE A 104 16.17 3.42 -1.05
N GLN A 105 15.57 2.32 -1.49
CA GLN A 105 15.59 1.92 -2.90
C GLN A 105 14.92 2.96 -3.79
N THR A 106 13.76 3.47 -3.39
CA THR A 106 13.03 4.53 -4.11
C THR A 106 13.90 5.77 -4.28
N ALA A 107 14.53 6.26 -3.21
CA ALA A 107 15.41 7.43 -3.28
C ALA A 107 16.64 7.21 -4.18
N LEU A 108 17.23 6.01 -4.15
CA LEU A 108 18.36 5.66 -5.02
C LEU A 108 17.96 5.57 -6.50
N LEU A 109 16.79 5.00 -6.79
CA LEU A 109 16.25 4.93 -8.15
C LEU A 109 15.85 6.31 -8.66
N ASP A 110 15.28 7.17 -7.82
CA ASP A 110 14.96 8.56 -8.15
C ASP A 110 16.22 9.34 -8.56
N ILE A 111 17.32 9.21 -7.81
CA ILE A 111 18.63 9.78 -8.19
C ILE A 111 19.11 9.24 -9.54
N GLN A 112 19.04 7.93 -9.73
CA GLN A 112 19.53 7.30 -10.96
C GLN A 112 18.72 7.75 -12.18
N ALA A 113 17.39 7.76 -12.05
CA ALA A 113 16.46 8.21 -13.07
C ALA A 113 16.68 9.69 -13.41
N LYS A 114 16.87 10.57 -12.41
CA LYS A 114 17.25 11.99 -12.61
C LYS A 114 18.58 12.16 -13.34
N ARG A 115 19.61 11.37 -12.99
CA ARG A 115 20.91 11.39 -13.69
C ARG A 115 20.80 11.01 -15.17
N LEU A 116 19.89 10.10 -15.49
CA LEU A 116 19.65 9.64 -16.87
C LEU A 116 18.64 10.51 -17.62
N GLY A 117 17.97 11.46 -16.96
CA GLY A 117 16.90 12.26 -17.56
C GLY A 117 15.65 11.44 -17.91
N LEU A 118 15.39 10.34 -17.19
CA LEU A 118 14.29 9.42 -17.44
C LEU A 118 13.35 9.32 -16.23
N PRO A 119 12.05 9.06 -16.42
CA PRO A 119 11.16 8.65 -15.32
C PRO A 119 11.58 7.28 -14.77
N ILE A 120 11.25 6.98 -13.51
CA ILE A 120 11.55 5.67 -12.90
C ILE A 120 10.93 4.52 -13.69
N SER A 121 9.72 4.68 -14.24
CA SER A 121 9.07 3.64 -15.06
C SER A 121 9.95 3.16 -16.23
N GLU A 122 10.67 4.08 -16.88
CA GLU A 122 11.56 3.76 -18.01
C GLU A 122 12.83 3.05 -17.55
N LEU A 123 13.33 3.41 -16.35
CA LEU A 123 14.42 2.68 -15.71
C LEU A 123 14.02 1.23 -15.34
N LEU A 124 12.73 1.00 -15.07
CA LEU A 124 12.16 -0.31 -14.72
C LEU A 124 11.79 -1.17 -15.94
N GLY A 125 12.09 -0.71 -17.16
CA GLY A 125 11.85 -1.46 -18.39
C GLY A 125 10.85 -0.80 -19.35
N GLY A 126 10.20 0.30 -18.94
CA GLY A 126 9.24 1.04 -19.73
C GLY A 126 7.82 0.88 -19.22
N ARG A 127 7.07 1.99 -19.16
CA ARG A 127 5.64 1.96 -18.84
C ARG A 127 4.84 1.36 -20.00
N LEU A 128 3.80 0.60 -19.68
CA LEU A 128 2.81 0.06 -20.62
C LEU A 128 1.50 0.87 -20.63
N ARG A 129 1.37 1.83 -19.71
CA ARG A 129 0.21 2.71 -19.55
C ARG A 129 0.62 4.04 -18.91
N GLU A 130 -0.10 5.10 -19.25
CA GLU A 130 0.13 6.47 -18.75
C GLU A 130 -0.67 6.80 -17.48
N SER A 131 -1.61 5.95 -17.13
CA SER A 131 -2.50 6.11 -15.98
C SER A 131 -2.92 4.76 -15.42
N LEU A 132 -3.40 4.77 -14.18
CA LEU A 132 -3.79 3.58 -13.42
C LEU A 132 -5.19 3.76 -12.84
N PRO A 133 -6.12 2.81 -13.02
CA PRO A 133 -7.40 2.82 -12.33
C PRO A 133 -7.22 2.84 -10.82
N VAL A 134 -7.94 3.70 -10.13
CA VAL A 134 -7.88 3.85 -8.67
C VAL A 134 -9.24 3.56 -8.07
N LEU A 135 -9.34 2.48 -7.30
CA LEU A 135 -10.52 2.20 -6.48
C LEU A 135 -10.55 3.08 -5.23
N TRP A 136 -11.72 3.14 -4.59
CA TRP A 136 -11.93 3.89 -3.36
C TRP A 136 -12.36 2.99 -2.20
N THR A 137 -11.77 3.21 -1.02
CA THR A 137 -12.15 2.46 0.18
C THR A 137 -13.27 3.14 0.96
N LEU A 138 -14.39 2.44 1.07
CA LEU A 138 -15.52 2.81 1.92
C LEU A 138 -15.32 2.16 3.29
N ALA A 139 -15.29 3.00 4.32
CA ALA A 139 -14.92 2.59 5.68
C ALA A 139 -15.50 3.54 6.74
N SER A 140 -16.69 4.11 6.49
CA SER A 140 -17.31 5.04 7.45
C SER A 140 -17.93 4.30 8.64
N GLY A 141 -18.22 3.00 8.49
CA GLY A 141 -18.92 2.20 9.48
C GLY A 141 -20.45 2.26 9.35
N ASP A 142 -20.98 2.97 8.35
CA ASP A 142 -22.41 3.23 8.15
C ASP A 142 -22.81 2.98 6.69
N THR A 143 -23.77 2.09 6.46
CA THR A 143 -24.19 1.65 5.12
C THR A 143 -24.67 2.81 4.25
N GLU A 144 -25.53 3.70 4.78
CA GLU A 144 -26.12 4.77 3.98
C GLU A 144 -25.08 5.84 3.63
N LYS A 145 -24.16 6.14 4.56
CA LYS A 145 -23.04 7.04 4.29
C LYS A 145 -22.10 6.48 3.23
N ASP A 146 -21.78 5.19 3.30
CA ASP A 146 -20.90 4.55 2.31
C ASP A 146 -21.55 4.52 0.92
N ILE A 147 -22.88 4.29 0.82
CA ILE A 147 -23.62 4.40 -0.46
C ILE A 147 -23.57 5.83 -1.02
N ALA A 148 -23.82 6.83 -0.17
CA ALA A 148 -23.82 8.24 -0.59
C ALA A 148 -22.42 8.70 -1.04
N GLU A 149 -21.38 8.31 -0.30
CA GLU A 149 -19.98 8.59 -0.65
C GLU A 149 -19.62 7.94 -2.00
N ALA A 150 -19.97 6.68 -2.20
CA ALA A 150 -19.71 5.97 -3.45
C ALA A 150 -20.38 6.64 -4.67
N LYS A 151 -21.66 7.01 -4.56
CA LYS A 151 -22.38 7.71 -5.63
C LYS A 151 -21.74 9.05 -5.96
N THR A 152 -21.34 9.80 -4.93
CA THR A 152 -20.62 11.08 -5.10
C THR A 152 -19.31 10.88 -5.86
N MET A 153 -18.53 9.85 -5.53
CA MET A 153 -17.26 9.57 -6.21
C MET A 153 -17.45 9.16 -7.68
N ILE A 154 -18.53 8.45 -8.01
CA ILE A 154 -18.91 8.12 -9.39
C ILE A 154 -19.28 9.40 -10.16
N GLU A 155 -20.16 10.23 -9.61
CA GLU A 155 -20.64 11.47 -10.23
C GLU A 155 -19.50 12.44 -10.52
N LEU A 156 -18.55 12.57 -9.58
CA LEU A 156 -17.35 13.40 -9.74
C LEU A 156 -16.30 12.79 -10.68
N LYS A 157 -16.56 11.61 -11.24
CA LYS A 157 -15.62 10.84 -12.06
C LYS A 157 -14.27 10.57 -11.36
N ARG A 158 -14.34 10.37 -10.04
CA ARG A 158 -13.17 10.15 -9.18
C ARG A 158 -12.88 8.67 -8.99
N HIS A 159 -13.92 7.88 -8.71
CA HIS A 159 -13.80 6.42 -8.52
C HIS A 159 -15.07 5.70 -8.98
N ASN A 160 -14.92 4.53 -9.59
CA ASN A 160 -16.02 3.66 -10.07
C ASN A 160 -15.88 2.20 -9.61
N THR A 161 -14.92 1.93 -8.73
CA THR A 161 -14.67 0.63 -8.10
C THR A 161 -14.49 0.88 -6.61
N PHE A 162 -15.09 0.04 -5.78
CA PHE A 162 -15.13 0.26 -4.33
C PHE A 162 -14.65 -0.95 -3.54
N LYS A 163 -13.88 -0.70 -2.48
CA LYS A 163 -13.41 -1.68 -1.52
C LYS A 163 -14.04 -1.38 -0.16
N LEU A 164 -14.66 -2.37 0.47
CA LEU A 164 -15.23 -2.24 1.81
C LEU A 164 -14.34 -2.93 2.83
N LYS A 165 -14.11 -2.26 3.96
CA LYS A 165 -13.42 -2.84 5.12
C LYS A 165 -14.44 -3.52 6.03
N ILE A 166 -14.31 -4.83 6.19
CA ILE A 166 -15.17 -5.66 7.04
C ILE A 166 -14.35 -6.48 8.05
N GLY A 167 -15.01 -7.30 8.86
CA GLY A 167 -14.38 -8.13 9.89
C GLY A 167 -14.41 -7.53 11.29
N ALA A 168 -14.90 -6.29 11.44
CA ALA A 168 -15.07 -5.64 12.74
C ALA A 168 -16.45 -5.90 13.36
N ARG A 169 -17.44 -6.33 12.57
CA ARG A 169 -18.80 -6.64 13.02
C ARG A 169 -19.00 -8.17 13.02
N PRO A 170 -20.07 -8.67 13.66
CA PRO A 170 -20.47 -10.06 13.47
C PRO A 170 -20.65 -10.37 11.97
N LEU A 171 -20.21 -11.56 11.55
CA LEU A 171 -20.21 -12.02 10.15
C LEU A 171 -21.44 -11.59 9.35
N GLN A 172 -22.65 -11.87 9.86
CA GLN A 172 -23.88 -11.57 9.13
C GLN A 172 -24.10 -10.08 8.91
N GLN A 173 -23.75 -9.23 9.89
CA GLN A 173 -23.92 -7.78 9.76
C GLN A 173 -22.96 -7.18 8.73
N ASP A 174 -21.74 -7.72 8.64
CA ASP A 174 -20.78 -7.31 7.60
C ASP A 174 -21.25 -7.74 6.21
N VAL A 175 -21.73 -8.98 6.06
CA VAL A 175 -22.29 -9.49 4.81
C VAL A 175 -23.50 -8.67 4.36
N ASP A 176 -24.47 -8.43 5.26
CA ASP A 176 -25.68 -7.65 4.95
C ASP A 176 -25.33 -6.22 4.52
N HIS A 177 -24.35 -5.59 5.19
CA HIS A 177 -23.84 -4.27 4.86
C HIS A 177 -23.24 -4.20 3.45
N VAL A 178 -22.38 -5.16 3.11
CA VAL A 178 -21.73 -5.23 1.79
C VAL A 178 -22.74 -5.48 0.68
N ILE A 179 -23.68 -6.43 0.87
CA ILE A 179 -24.70 -6.77 -0.13
C ILE A 179 -25.64 -5.58 -0.37
N ALA A 180 -26.02 -4.84 0.69
CA ALA A 180 -26.82 -3.64 0.55
C ALA A 180 -26.12 -2.58 -0.32
N ILE A 181 -24.82 -2.37 -0.14
CA ILE A 181 -24.01 -1.46 -0.94
C ILE A 181 -23.90 -1.93 -2.39
N LYS A 182 -23.55 -3.20 -2.64
CA LYS A 182 -23.49 -3.75 -4.01
C LYS A 182 -24.83 -3.60 -4.73
N LYS A 183 -25.94 -3.90 -4.06
CA LYS A 183 -27.29 -3.73 -4.62
C LYS A 183 -27.60 -2.27 -4.97
N ALA A 184 -27.19 -1.32 -4.13
CA ALA A 184 -27.43 0.10 -4.33
C ALA A 184 -26.58 0.72 -5.45
N LEU A 185 -25.36 0.19 -5.67
CA LEU A 185 -24.45 0.64 -6.72
C LEU A 185 -24.71 -0.03 -8.08
N GLY A 186 -25.33 -1.21 -8.07
CA GLY A 186 -25.71 -1.94 -9.29
C GLY A 186 -24.66 -2.97 -9.72
N ALA A 187 -25.03 -3.76 -10.73
CA ALA A 187 -24.22 -4.89 -11.19
C ALA A 187 -22.90 -4.44 -11.87
N ASP A 188 -22.93 -3.32 -12.60
CA ASP A 188 -21.81 -2.82 -13.40
C ASP A 188 -20.69 -2.18 -12.56
N ILE A 189 -20.97 -1.83 -11.30
CA ILE A 189 -19.99 -1.25 -10.38
C ILE A 189 -19.28 -2.37 -9.63
N SER A 190 -17.96 -2.42 -9.74
CA SER A 190 -17.18 -3.41 -9.01
C SER A 190 -17.15 -3.09 -7.52
N VAL A 191 -17.50 -4.08 -6.71
CA VAL A 191 -17.47 -3.99 -5.24
C VAL A 191 -16.69 -5.18 -4.70
N ARG A 192 -15.75 -4.87 -3.83
CA ARG A 192 -14.77 -5.79 -3.26
C ARG A 192 -14.73 -5.64 -1.77
N VAL A 193 -14.21 -6.63 -1.07
CA VAL A 193 -14.07 -6.57 0.39
C VAL A 193 -12.67 -6.93 0.84
N ASP A 194 -12.29 -6.39 1.98
CA ASP A 194 -11.11 -6.79 2.72
C ASP A 194 -11.48 -7.01 4.18
N VAL A 195 -11.24 -8.23 4.64
CA VAL A 195 -11.57 -8.71 5.99
C VAL A 195 -10.41 -8.47 6.95
N ASN A 196 -9.21 -8.17 6.43
CA ASN A 196 -7.98 -7.97 7.17
C ASN A 196 -7.79 -9.06 8.23
N ARG A 197 -7.85 -10.33 7.77
CA ARG A 197 -7.55 -11.55 8.55
C ARG A 197 -8.56 -11.91 9.65
N ALA A 198 -9.68 -11.20 9.76
CA ALA A 198 -10.53 -11.27 10.94
C ALA A 198 -11.33 -12.59 11.07
N TRP A 199 -11.61 -13.28 9.97
CA TRP A 199 -12.43 -14.48 10.01
C TRP A 199 -11.61 -15.75 10.27
N SER A 200 -12.19 -16.63 11.08
CA SER A 200 -11.80 -18.04 11.08
C SER A 200 -12.16 -18.72 9.75
N GLU A 201 -11.54 -19.85 9.45
CA GLU A 201 -11.83 -20.58 8.20
C GLU A 201 -13.32 -20.98 8.06
N LEU A 202 -13.99 -21.30 9.17
CA LEU A 202 -15.43 -21.61 9.15
C LEU A 202 -16.30 -20.38 8.88
N GLU A 203 -15.89 -19.22 9.38
CA GLU A 203 -16.54 -17.94 9.04
C GLU A 203 -16.29 -17.58 7.58
N CYS A 204 -15.06 -17.77 7.08
CA CYS A 204 -14.73 -17.58 5.66
C CYS A 204 -15.66 -18.40 4.76
N ILE A 205 -15.84 -19.69 5.06
CA ILE A 205 -16.70 -20.57 4.25
C ILE A 205 -18.13 -20.01 4.13
N ARG A 206 -18.69 -19.48 5.23
CA ARG A 206 -20.05 -18.94 5.24
C ARG A 206 -20.13 -17.54 4.63
N GLY A 207 -19.15 -16.68 4.93
CA GLY A 207 -19.10 -15.30 4.45
C GLY A 207 -18.82 -15.23 2.96
N ILE A 208 -17.81 -15.97 2.48
CA ILE A 208 -17.41 -15.99 1.07
C ILE A 208 -18.58 -16.47 0.19
N GLN A 209 -19.29 -17.55 0.57
CA GLN A 209 -20.43 -18.02 -0.21
C GLN A 209 -21.50 -16.92 -0.37
N GLN A 210 -21.88 -16.26 0.73
CA GLN A 210 -22.90 -15.21 0.68
C GLN A 210 -22.45 -13.97 -0.10
N LEU A 211 -21.16 -13.59 0.01
CA LEU A 211 -20.60 -12.47 -0.75
C LEU A 211 -20.52 -12.80 -2.25
N GLN A 212 -20.12 -14.01 -2.61
CA GLN A 212 -20.13 -14.50 -4.00
C GLN A 212 -21.55 -14.46 -4.57
N ASP A 213 -22.53 -15.03 -3.86
CA ASP A 213 -23.94 -15.02 -4.29
C ASP A 213 -24.51 -13.59 -4.36
N GLY A 214 -23.95 -12.67 -3.56
CA GLY A 214 -24.26 -11.25 -3.55
C GLY A 214 -23.60 -10.43 -4.68
N GLY A 215 -22.75 -11.05 -5.51
CA GLY A 215 -22.10 -10.41 -6.65
C GLY A 215 -20.88 -9.55 -6.29
N ILE A 216 -20.15 -9.94 -5.24
CA ILE A 216 -18.85 -9.34 -4.88
C ILE A 216 -17.75 -9.95 -5.74
N ASP A 217 -16.87 -9.09 -6.26
CA ASP A 217 -15.92 -9.49 -7.31
C ASP A 217 -14.59 -10.01 -6.77
N LEU A 218 -14.25 -9.66 -5.52
CA LEU A 218 -12.97 -9.98 -4.90
C LEU A 218 -13.08 -9.96 -3.37
N ILE A 219 -12.44 -10.93 -2.73
CA ILE A 219 -12.33 -11.02 -1.27
C ILE A 219 -10.84 -11.06 -0.88
N GLU A 220 -10.39 -10.02 -0.21
CA GLU A 220 -9.00 -9.83 0.21
C GLU A 220 -8.76 -10.33 1.64
N GLN A 221 -7.68 -11.09 1.79
CA GLN A 221 -7.16 -11.68 3.01
C GLN A 221 -8.25 -12.04 4.04
N PRO A 222 -9.16 -13.00 3.72
CA PRO A 222 -10.29 -13.33 4.58
C PRO A 222 -9.86 -13.90 5.94
N CYS A 223 -8.75 -14.64 5.98
CA CYS A 223 -8.26 -15.34 7.17
C CYS A 223 -6.82 -15.00 7.55
N ALA A 224 -6.44 -15.46 8.75
CA ALA A 224 -5.13 -15.29 9.37
C ALA A 224 -3.95 -15.71 8.46
N ILE A 225 -2.90 -14.88 8.45
CA ILE A 225 -1.68 -15.08 7.63
C ILE A 225 -0.87 -16.32 8.00
N GLN A 226 -1.04 -16.85 9.22
CA GLN A 226 -0.35 -18.05 9.68
C GLN A 226 -0.91 -19.32 9.04
N ASN A 227 -2.12 -19.26 8.45
CA ASN A 227 -2.81 -20.39 7.85
C ASN A 227 -2.97 -20.20 6.34
N THR A 228 -1.84 -20.09 5.63
CA THR A 228 -1.82 -20.01 4.16
C THR A 228 -2.47 -21.22 3.49
N ASP A 229 -2.48 -22.38 4.16
CA ASP A 229 -3.16 -23.58 3.65
C ASP A 229 -4.69 -23.41 3.64
N ALA A 230 -5.26 -22.68 4.60
CA ALA A 230 -6.67 -22.32 4.56
C ALA A 230 -6.96 -21.40 3.39
N LEU A 231 -6.09 -20.42 3.10
CA LEU A 231 -6.26 -19.55 1.95
C LEU A 231 -6.33 -20.37 0.65
N ALA A 232 -5.43 -21.34 0.46
CA ALA A 232 -5.47 -22.26 -0.68
C ALA A 232 -6.75 -23.10 -0.75
N ARG A 233 -7.23 -23.64 0.37
CA ARG A 233 -8.51 -24.38 0.41
C ARG A 233 -9.70 -23.50 0.06
N LEU A 234 -9.68 -22.23 0.45
CA LEU A 234 -10.74 -21.27 0.14
C LEU A 234 -10.70 -20.86 -1.33
N THR A 235 -9.51 -20.53 -1.87
CA THR A 235 -9.29 -20.26 -3.30
C THR A 235 -9.81 -21.39 -4.20
N GLN A 236 -9.53 -22.65 -3.85
CA GLN A 236 -9.99 -23.80 -4.64
C GLN A 236 -11.50 -24.09 -4.54
N ARG A 237 -12.17 -23.53 -3.53
CA ARG A 237 -13.56 -23.86 -3.19
C ARG A 237 -14.56 -22.93 -3.86
N PHE A 238 -14.17 -21.69 -4.13
CA PHE A 238 -15.07 -20.62 -4.54
C PHE A 238 -14.69 -20.08 -5.91
N ASP A 239 -15.68 -19.52 -6.62
CA ASP A 239 -15.46 -18.91 -7.94
C ASP A 239 -15.09 -17.43 -7.82
N VAL A 240 -15.48 -16.78 -6.71
CA VAL A 240 -15.05 -15.41 -6.41
C VAL A 240 -13.55 -15.38 -6.14
N ALA A 241 -12.86 -14.42 -6.74
CA ALA A 241 -11.43 -14.27 -6.59
C ALA A 241 -11.04 -14.01 -5.12
N ILE A 242 -10.04 -14.76 -4.64
CA ILE A 242 -9.41 -14.59 -3.35
C ILE A 242 -8.06 -13.91 -3.52
N MET A 243 -7.87 -12.76 -2.87
CA MET A 243 -6.63 -11.99 -2.92
C MET A 243 -5.77 -12.20 -1.67
N ALA A 244 -4.47 -12.43 -1.88
CA ALA A 244 -3.47 -12.37 -0.81
C ALA A 244 -2.96 -10.93 -0.66
N ASP A 245 -3.11 -10.36 0.54
CA ASP A 245 -2.48 -9.09 0.94
C ASP A 245 -1.40 -9.37 1.96
N GLU A 246 -1.75 -9.54 3.24
CA GLU A 246 -0.72 -9.54 4.28
C GLU A 246 0.07 -10.85 4.38
N ALA A 247 -0.38 -11.90 3.69
CA ALA A 247 0.43 -13.09 3.44
C ALA A 247 1.53 -12.82 2.37
N LEU A 248 1.35 -11.83 1.50
CA LEU A 248 2.23 -11.48 0.39
C LEU A 248 3.24 -10.38 0.80
N THR A 249 4.36 -10.81 1.36
CA THR A 249 5.44 -9.97 1.87
C THR A 249 6.66 -9.89 0.93
N GLY A 250 6.45 -10.06 -0.39
CA GLY A 250 7.48 -9.99 -1.43
C GLY A 250 7.76 -11.32 -2.15
N PRO A 251 8.83 -11.39 -2.97
CA PRO A 251 9.04 -12.48 -3.94
C PRO A 251 9.01 -13.89 -3.35
N ASP A 252 9.63 -14.12 -2.19
CA ASP A 252 9.66 -15.44 -1.55
C ASP A 252 8.29 -15.90 -1.05
N SER A 253 7.44 -14.97 -0.60
CA SER A 253 6.06 -15.28 -0.22
C SER A 253 5.19 -15.48 -1.46
N ALA A 254 5.38 -14.66 -2.51
CA ALA A 254 4.70 -14.80 -3.79
C ALA A 254 4.92 -16.19 -4.38
N TYR A 255 6.17 -16.65 -4.40
CA TYR A 255 6.53 -17.98 -4.88
C TYR A 255 5.87 -19.10 -4.06
N ARG A 256 5.84 -18.98 -2.73
CA ARG A 256 5.20 -19.96 -1.84
C ARG A 256 3.69 -20.04 -2.07
N ILE A 257 3.01 -18.89 -2.14
CA ILE A 257 1.56 -18.81 -2.36
C ILE A 257 1.22 -19.34 -3.77
N ALA A 258 1.99 -18.95 -4.79
CA ALA A 258 1.83 -19.45 -6.15
C ALA A 258 1.95 -20.97 -6.24
N LYS A 259 2.96 -21.54 -5.58
CA LYS A 259 3.19 -22.99 -5.57
C LYS A 259 2.02 -23.78 -4.99
N SER A 260 1.30 -23.24 -4.01
CA SER A 260 0.16 -23.89 -3.37
C SER A 260 -1.19 -23.52 -3.99
N HIS A 261 -1.22 -22.70 -5.05
CA HIS A 261 -2.44 -22.05 -5.53
C HIS A 261 -3.22 -21.39 -4.39
N GLY A 262 -2.49 -20.59 -3.61
CA GLY A 262 -2.99 -20.00 -2.37
C GLY A 262 -3.80 -18.71 -2.54
N ALA A 263 -3.87 -18.15 -3.75
CA ALA A 263 -4.66 -16.97 -4.07
C ALA A 263 -4.84 -16.86 -5.60
N ASP A 264 -5.92 -16.22 -6.03
CA ASP A 264 -6.18 -15.87 -7.44
C ASP A 264 -5.54 -14.55 -7.81
N VAL A 265 -5.37 -13.66 -6.83
CA VAL A 265 -4.86 -12.29 -7.01
C VAL A 265 -3.79 -11.96 -5.98
N PHE A 266 -2.76 -11.24 -6.38
CA PHE A 266 -1.74 -10.66 -5.50
C PHE A 266 -1.94 -9.15 -5.33
N ALA A 267 -2.08 -8.70 -4.07
CA ALA A 267 -2.04 -7.28 -3.72
C ALA A 267 -0.59 -6.79 -3.63
N VAL A 268 -0.03 -6.41 -4.77
CA VAL A 268 1.37 -5.98 -4.83
C VAL A 268 1.51 -4.60 -4.18
N LYS A 269 2.28 -4.52 -3.10
CA LYS A 269 2.65 -3.28 -2.40
C LYS A 269 4.16 -3.15 -2.39
N ILE A 270 4.71 -2.00 -2.77
CA ILE A 270 6.18 -1.83 -2.84
C ILE A 270 6.82 -1.95 -1.44
N GLU A 271 6.14 -1.44 -0.42
CA GLU A 271 6.58 -1.50 0.98
C GLU A 271 6.63 -2.94 1.49
N GLN A 272 5.56 -3.70 1.27
CA GLN A 272 5.53 -5.11 1.65
C GLN A 272 6.52 -5.94 0.85
N SER A 273 6.73 -5.63 -0.44
CA SER A 273 7.68 -6.33 -1.30
C SER A 273 9.13 -6.05 -0.94
N GLY A 274 9.40 -4.92 -0.30
CA GLY A 274 10.74 -4.46 0.05
C GLY A 274 11.40 -3.55 -0.98
N GLY A 275 10.63 -3.04 -1.94
CA GLY A 275 11.11 -2.16 -3.02
C GLY A 275 10.32 -2.29 -4.32
N LEU A 276 10.57 -1.37 -5.25
CA LEU A 276 9.99 -1.33 -6.58
C LEU A 276 10.49 -2.50 -7.44
N LEU A 277 11.77 -2.86 -7.31
CA LEU A 277 12.37 -3.99 -8.03
C LEU A 277 11.75 -5.31 -7.55
N GLU A 278 11.67 -5.49 -6.24
CA GLU A 278 11.05 -6.66 -5.62
C GLU A 278 9.54 -6.75 -5.94
N ALA A 279 8.82 -5.63 -6.03
CA ALA A 279 7.44 -5.61 -6.52
C ALA A 279 7.32 -6.07 -7.98
N CYS A 280 8.26 -5.68 -8.85
CA CYS A 280 8.32 -6.18 -10.23
C CYS A 280 8.65 -7.68 -10.30
N GLU A 281 9.44 -8.21 -9.34
CA GLU A 281 9.69 -9.65 -9.22
C GLU A 281 8.43 -10.41 -8.79
N VAL A 282 7.65 -9.87 -7.84
CA VAL A 282 6.34 -10.42 -7.45
C VAL A 282 5.41 -10.49 -8.67
N ALA A 283 5.33 -9.43 -9.46
CA ALA A 283 4.53 -9.40 -10.68
C ALA A 283 4.95 -10.49 -11.70
N LYS A 284 6.26 -10.69 -11.89
CA LYS A 284 6.78 -11.76 -12.77
C LYS A 284 6.40 -13.16 -12.27
N ILE A 285 6.49 -13.39 -10.96
CA ILE A 285 6.10 -14.66 -10.35
C ILE A 285 4.60 -14.91 -10.56
N ALA A 286 3.76 -13.90 -10.34
CA ALA A 286 2.32 -13.99 -10.54
C ALA A 286 1.98 -14.35 -11.99
N ASN A 287 2.55 -13.63 -12.97
CA ASN A 287 2.33 -13.89 -14.39
C ASN A 287 2.71 -15.34 -14.78
N LEU A 288 3.85 -15.84 -14.29
CA LEU A 288 4.28 -17.22 -14.55
C LEU A 288 3.40 -18.27 -13.87
N ALA A 289 2.74 -17.90 -12.78
CA ALA A 289 1.83 -18.78 -12.04
C ALA A 289 0.37 -18.68 -12.50
N GLY A 290 0.04 -17.77 -13.42
CA GLY A 290 -1.35 -17.50 -13.81
C GLY A 290 -2.17 -16.81 -12.72
N ILE A 291 -1.52 -16.03 -11.86
CA ILE A 291 -2.14 -15.25 -10.78
C ILE A 291 -2.26 -13.79 -11.24
N ASP A 292 -3.44 -13.20 -11.04
CA ASP A 292 -3.71 -11.81 -11.42
C ASP A 292 -3.13 -10.81 -10.42
N LEU A 293 -3.02 -9.55 -10.86
CA LEU A 293 -2.40 -8.48 -10.09
C LEU A 293 -3.37 -7.37 -9.71
N TYR A 294 -3.15 -6.86 -8.50
CA TYR A 294 -3.75 -5.67 -7.93
C TYR A 294 -2.66 -4.76 -7.37
N GLY A 295 -2.69 -3.47 -7.70
CA GLY A 295 -1.76 -2.49 -7.14
C GLY A 295 -2.23 -2.00 -5.77
N GLY A 296 -1.71 -2.61 -4.70
CA GLY A 296 -2.06 -2.27 -3.33
C GLY A 296 -1.39 -0.98 -2.82
N THR A 297 -1.84 -0.51 -1.66
CA THR A 297 -1.22 0.61 -0.92
C THR A 297 -1.02 0.28 0.56
N MET A 298 -0.02 0.90 1.18
CA MET A 298 0.11 1.03 2.64
C MET A 298 -0.51 2.35 3.15
N LEU A 299 -1.35 3.00 2.34
CA LEU A 299 -1.81 4.37 2.51
C LEU A 299 -0.63 5.36 2.50
N GLU A 300 0.30 5.15 1.57
CA GLU A 300 1.41 6.06 1.32
C GLU A 300 0.91 7.47 1.00
N GLY A 301 1.72 8.47 1.34
CA GLY A 301 1.64 9.82 0.81
C GLY A 301 2.03 9.86 -0.67
N PRO A 302 2.21 11.07 -1.21
CA PRO A 302 2.39 11.25 -2.65
C PRO A 302 3.71 10.66 -3.19
N ILE A 303 4.77 10.58 -2.38
CA ILE A 303 6.07 10.04 -2.80
C ILE A 303 5.97 8.52 -3.00
N GLY A 304 5.46 7.80 -1.99
CA GLY A 304 5.28 6.35 -2.08
C GLY A 304 4.22 5.96 -3.12
N SER A 305 3.14 6.73 -3.21
CA SER A 305 2.08 6.48 -4.20
C SER A 305 2.56 6.59 -5.64
N ILE A 306 3.35 7.64 -5.97
CA ILE A 306 3.88 7.76 -7.33
C ILE A 306 5.03 6.78 -7.61
N ALA A 307 5.79 6.40 -6.59
CA ALA A 307 6.79 5.32 -6.72
C ALA A 307 6.11 3.99 -7.07
N SER A 308 5.02 3.64 -6.39
CA SER A 308 4.17 2.50 -6.70
C SER A 308 3.60 2.60 -8.12
N ALA A 309 3.07 3.77 -8.50
CA ALA A 309 2.52 3.99 -9.83
C ALA A 309 3.56 3.74 -10.94
N HIS A 310 4.79 4.24 -10.78
CA HIS A 310 5.88 3.98 -11.73
C HIS A 310 6.15 2.48 -11.89
N ALA A 311 6.21 1.70 -10.81
CA ALA A 311 6.38 0.26 -10.90
C ALA A 311 5.17 -0.42 -11.56
N PHE A 312 3.95 -0.12 -11.11
CA PHE A 312 2.74 -0.78 -11.58
C PHE A 312 2.43 -0.45 -13.06
N SER A 313 2.86 0.71 -13.54
CA SER A 313 2.73 1.06 -14.96
C SER A 313 3.48 0.10 -15.89
N THR A 314 4.49 -0.63 -15.41
CA THR A 314 5.26 -1.60 -16.21
C THR A 314 4.66 -3.00 -16.22
N PHE A 315 3.64 -3.27 -15.38
CA PHE A 315 3.05 -4.61 -15.27
C PHE A 315 2.22 -4.90 -16.51
N GLU A 316 2.32 -6.10 -17.07
CA GLU A 316 1.59 -6.49 -18.27
C GLU A 316 0.06 -6.40 -18.05
N SER A 317 -0.41 -6.92 -16.92
CA SER A 317 -1.80 -6.85 -16.49
C SER A 317 -1.90 -6.28 -15.08
N LEU A 318 -2.96 -5.52 -14.85
CA LEU A 318 -3.47 -5.09 -13.55
C LEU A 318 -4.99 -5.30 -13.61
N ALA A 319 -5.41 -6.56 -13.76
CA ALA A 319 -6.82 -6.92 -14.00
C ALA A 319 -7.76 -6.35 -12.92
N PHE A 320 -7.25 -6.19 -11.70
CA PHE A 320 -7.99 -5.63 -10.57
C PHE A 320 -7.69 -4.15 -10.32
N GLY A 321 -6.93 -3.45 -11.16
CA GLY A 321 -6.62 -2.03 -10.98
C GLY A 321 -5.72 -1.76 -9.76
N THR A 322 -5.88 -0.61 -9.12
CA THR A 322 -5.06 -0.19 -7.96
C THR A 322 -5.89 0.49 -6.88
N GLU A 323 -5.34 0.63 -5.67
CA GLU A 323 -5.85 1.46 -4.57
C GLU A 323 -4.89 2.59 -4.20
N LEU A 324 -4.21 3.20 -5.18
CA LEU A 324 -3.29 4.31 -4.94
C LEU A 324 -4.01 5.62 -4.62
N PHE A 325 -4.89 5.62 -3.62
CA PHE A 325 -5.68 6.77 -3.18
C PHE A 325 -5.13 7.43 -1.90
N GLY A 326 -4.05 6.91 -1.31
CA GLY A 326 -3.46 7.40 -0.06
C GLY A 326 -3.35 8.93 0.05
N PRO A 327 -2.83 9.65 -0.96
CA PRO A 327 -2.71 11.11 -0.95
C PRO A 327 -4.06 11.82 -0.83
N LEU A 328 -5.14 11.23 -1.32
CA LEU A 328 -6.50 11.78 -1.23
C LEU A 328 -7.11 11.63 0.16
N LEU A 329 -6.54 10.76 1.00
CA LEU A 329 -6.96 10.57 2.38
C LEU A 329 -6.32 11.59 3.33
N LEU A 330 -5.23 12.25 2.90
CA LEU A 330 -4.47 13.21 3.70
C LEU A 330 -5.08 14.62 3.61
N THR A 331 -5.08 15.36 4.72
CA THR A 331 -5.62 16.74 4.74
C THR A 331 -4.66 17.77 4.17
N GLU A 332 -3.36 17.45 4.16
CA GLU A 332 -2.28 18.37 3.75
C GLU A 332 -1.48 17.79 2.59
N GLU A 333 -0.96 18.67 1.75
CA GLU A 333 -0.11 18.32 0.61
C GLU A 333 1.38 18.56 0.96
N ILE A 334 2.28 17.71 0.46
CA ILE A 334 3.75 17.87 0.61
C ILE A 334 4.47 18.04 -0.74
N LEU A 335 3.73 18.03 -1.84
CA LEU A 335 4.20 18.42 -3.16
C LEU A 335 3.87 19.89 -3.48
N LYS A 336 4.62 20.48 -4.41
CA LYS A 336 4.26 21.79 -4.98
C LYS A 336 3.05 21.70 -5.91
N THR A 337 2.91 20.57 -6.60
CA THR A 337 1.75 20.23 -7.42
C THR A 337 1.24 18.87 -7.00
N PRO A 338 -0.02 18.76 -6.53
CA PRO A 338 -0.63 17.47 -6.16
C PRO A 338 -0.62 16.46 -7.30
N LEU A 339 -0.68 15.17 -6.95
CA LEU A 339 -0.89 14.11 -7.93
C LEU A 339 -2.25 14.26 -8.63
N ARG A 340 -2.28 13.92 -9.92
CA ARG A 340 -3.46 14.14 -10.78
C ARG A 340 -4.37 12.91 -10.80
N TYR A 341 -5.55 13.05 -10.22
CA TYR A 341 -6.61 12.05 -10.24
C TYR A 341 -7.79 12.53 -11.07
N GLU A 342 -8.04 11.91 -12.22
CA GLU A 342 -9.10 12.29 -13.15
C GLU A 342 -9.67 11.06 -13.86
N ASN A 343 -10.97 11.08 -14.17
CA ASN A 343 -11.63 10.01 -14.92
C ASN A 343 -11.35 8.61 -14.37
N PHE A 344 -11.46 8.46 -13.04
CA PHE A 344 -11.24 7.21 -12.29
C PHE A 344 -9.78 6.74 -12.18
N GLU A 345 -8.81 7.54 -12.66
CA GLU A 345 -7.43 7.12 -12.78
C GLU A 345 -6.43 8.09 -12.13
N LEU A 346 -5.29 7.55 -11.69
CA LEU A 346 -4.08 8.30 -11.32
C LEU A 346 -3.18 8.40 -12.56
N HIS A 347 -2.87 9.62 -12.98
CA HIS A 347 -1.98 9.87 -14.12
C HIS A 347 -0.51 9.92 -13.69
N LEU A 348 0.36 9.23 -14.44
CA LEU A 348 1.79 9.22 -14.19
C LEU A 348 2.47 10.48 -14.76
N PRO A 349 3.46 11.06 -14.06
CA PRO A 349 4.31 12.09 -14.63
C PRO A 349 5.29 11.50 -15.65
N THR A 350 5.79 12.37 -16.54
CA THR A 350 6.75 12.01 -17.61
C THR A 350 8.13 12.64 -17.41
N SER A 351 8.29 13.50 -16.39
CA SER A 351 9.58 14.10 -16.03
C SER A 351 10.50 13.09 -15.32
N ALA A 352 11.79 13.43 -15.25
CA ALA A 352 12.81 12.53 -14.72
C ALA A 352 12.63 12.23 -13.22
N GLY A 353 13.07 11.03 -12.79
CA GLY A 353 12.90 10.58 -11.42
C GLY A 353 11.49 10.09 -11.13
N LEU A 354 10.99 10.40 -9.93
CA LEU A 354 9.57 10.24 -9.55
C LEU A 354 8.64 11.21 -10.30
N GLY A 355 9.19 12.17 -11.04
CA GLY A 355 8.43 13.15 -11.81
C GLY A 355 7.59 14.14 -10.99
N ILE A 356 7.94 14.32 -9.71
CA ILE A 356 7.27 15.22 -8.75
C ILE A 356 8.23 16.30 -8.23
N GLU A 357 7.66 17.39 -7.73
CA GLU A 357 8.40 18.45 -7.05
C GLU A 357 7.97 18.55 -5.59
N ILE A 358 8.93 18.35 -4.68
CA ILE A 358 8.72 18.36 -3.24
C ILE A 358 8.62 19.80 -2.72
N ASP A 359 7.67 20.04 -1.82
CA ASP A 359 7.55 21.28 -1.05
C ASP A 359 8.21 21.10 0.32
N GLU A 360 9.51 21.39 0.39
CA GLU A 360 10.30 21.20 1.62
C GLU A 360 9.83 22.09 2.78
N ASP A 361 9.26 23.27 2.48
CA ASP A 361 8.73 24.17 3.51
C ASP A 361 7.50 23.55 4.18
N LYS A 362 6.59 22.95 3.39
CA LYS A 362 5.45 22.20 3.95
C LYS A 362 5.90 20.98 4.75
N ILE A 363 6.90 20.24 4.28
CA ILE A 363 7.47 19.12 5.03
C ILE A 363 8.01 19.59 6.37
N GLU A 364 8.72 20.72 6.42
CA GLU A 364 9.27 21.25 7.67
C GLU A 364 8.17 21.68 8.65
N LEU A 365 7.09 22.27 8.15
CA LEU A 365 5.93 22.64 8.97
C LEU A 365 5.22 21.41 9.57
N LEU A 366 5.14 20.32 8.81
CA LEU A 366 4.48 19.06 9.20
C LEU A 366 5.44 18.07 9.89
N ARG A 367 6.73 18.39 9.96
CA ARG A 367 7.74 17.56 10.62
C ARG A 367 7.31 17.31 12.05
N ARG A 368 7.26 16.04 12.43
CA ARG A 368 7.02 15.62 13.81
C ARG A 368 8.11 16.22 14.69
N LYS A 369 7.72 17.15 15.55
CA LYS A 369 8.56 17.66 16.63
C LYS A 369 8.73 16.58 17.69
N ASP A 370 9.91 16.48 18.30
CA ASP A 370 10.21 15.46 19.31
C ASP A 370 9.05 15.33 20.31
N LYS A 371 8.42 14.15 20.35
CA LYS A 371 7.27 13.89 21.23
C LYS A 371 7.78 13.43 22.59
N GLU A 372 7.27 14.04 23.66
CA GLU A 372 7.03 13.34 24.92
C GLU A 372 6.25 12.03 24.60
N ALA A 373 6.65 10.94 25.25
CA ALA A 373 6.28 9.56 24.95
C ALA A 373 4.86 9.38 24.36
N VAL A 374 4.78 8.70 23.20
CA VAL A 374 3.50 8.27 22.62
C VAL A 374 2.83 7.29 23.59
N ASN A 375 1.67 7.65 24.14
CA ASN A 375 0.82 6.73 24.90
C ASN A 375 0.21 5.70 23.95
N VAL A 376 0.86 4.55 23.79
CA VAL A 376 0.43 3.43 22.95
C VAL A 376 -0.62 2.57 23.69
N ILE A 377 -1.69 3.15 24.24
CA ILE A 377 -2.86 2.37 24.69
C ILE A 377 -4.14 3.22 24.57
N SER A 378 -4.90 3.08 23.48
CA SER A 378 -6.33 3.43 23.52
C SER A 378 -7.12 2.18 23.90
N ARG A 379 -7.74 2.21 25.09
CA ARG A 379 -8.57 1.15 25.66
C ARG A 379 -9.58 0.61 24.63
N THR A 380 -9.51 -0.69 24.36
CA THR A 380 -10.63 -1.45 23.79
C THR A 380 -11.83 -1.38 24.73
N HIS A 381 -13.02 -1.30 24.15
CA HIS A 381 -14.30 -1.14 24.79
C HIS A 381 -14.51 -2.14 25.94
N GLY A 382 -14.91 -1.63 27.11
CA GLY A 382 -15.34 -2.44 28.23
C GLY A 382 -16.62 -3.19 27.90
N CYS A 383 -16.52 -4.50 27.74
CA CYS A 383 -17.66 -5.40 27.82
C CYS A 383 -18.05 -5.50 29.30
N ALA A 384 -19.01 -4.67 29.73
CA ALA A 384 -19.66 -4.87 31.02
C ALA A 384 -20.65 -6.04 30.86
N TYR A 385 -20.22 -7.23 31.29
CA TYR A 385 -21.16 -8.28 31.69
C TYR A 385 -21.91 -7.77 32.93
N SER A 386 -23.19 -7.44 32.78
CA SER A 386 -24.12 -7.39 33.91
C SER A 386 -24.66 -8.80 34.16
N ALA A 387 -24.59 -9.19 35.43
CA ALA A 387 -25.04 -10.45 36.00
C ALA A 387 -26.54 -10.73 35.84
#